data_AF-A0A3C0KF28-F1
#
_entry.id   AF-A0A3C0KF28-F1
#
_cell.length_a   1.000
_cell.length_b   1.000
_cell.length_c   1.000
_cell.angle_alpha   90.00
_cell.angle_beta   90.00
_cell.angle_gamma   90.00
#
_symmetry.space_group_name_H-M   'P 1'
#
loop_
_entity.id
_entity.type
_entity.pdbx_description
1 polymer ?
#
loop_
_entity_poly.entity_id
_entity_poly.type
_entity_poly.pdbx_seq_one_letter_code
_entity_poly.pdbx_strand_id
1 'polypeptide(L)'
;MYDRNILIEQTDPELFAAIQAENARQEHHIELIASENYASPAVMAAQGTQLTNKYAEGYPGKRYYGGCEYVDIAEQLAIDRVKQLFGADAANVQPHCGASANEAVFLAFLKPGDTIMGMSLAEGGHLTHGMPLNMSGKWFNV
;
A
#
# COMPACT_ATOMS: atom_id res chain seq x y z
N MET A 1 -12.12 8.29 24.21
CA MET A 1 -10.81 7.83 23.67
C MET A 1 -10.48 6.55 24.41
N TYR A 2 -10.08 5.48 23.72
CA TYR A 2 -9.72 4.22 24.37
C TYR A 2 -8.51 4.39 25.29
N ASP A 3 -8.44 3.58 26.35
CA ASP A 3 -7.24 3.51 27.19
C ASP A 3 -6.08 2.98 26.32
N ARG A 4 -4.99 3.73 26.28
CA ARG A 4 -3.81 3.40 25.47
C ARG A 4 -3.02 2.21 26.04
N ASN A 5 -3.33 1.81 27.27
CA ASN A 5 -2.69 0.68 27.95
C ASN A 5 -3.39 -0.65 27.71
N ILE A 6 -4.48 -0.68 26.92
CA ILE A 6 -5.10 -1.92 26.48
C ILE A 6 -4.27 -2.49 25.34
N LEU A 7 -3.54 -3.56 25.62
CA LEU A 7 -2.65 -4.22 24.67
C LEU A 7 -3.30 -5.44 24.02
N ILE A 8 -2.84 -5.81 22.82
CA ILE A 8 -3.38 -6.95 22.07
C ILE A 8 -3.29 -8.27 22.86
N GLU A 9 -2.24 -8.48 23.66
CA GLU A 9 -2.09 -9.67 24.50
C GLU A 9 -3.20 -9.82 25.56
N GLN A 10 -3.82 -8.70 25.96
CA GLN A 10 -4.90 -8.67 26.94
C GLN A 10 -6.26 -8.87 26.27
N THR A 11 -6.44 -8.33 25.06
CA THR A 11 -7.73 -8.35 24.35
C THR A 11 -7.91 -9.57 23.45
N ASP A 12 -6.82 -10.04 22.85
CA ASP A 12 -6.78 -11.14 21.89
C ASP A 12 -5.47 -11.93 22.04
N PRO A 13 -5.35 -12.75 23.12
CA PRO A 13 -4.14 -13.51 23.40
C PRO A 13 -3.82 -14.56 22.31
N GLU A 14 -4.82 -15.05 21.58
CA GLU A 14 -4.62 -15.99 20.48
C GLU A 14 -3.92 -15.31 19.30
N LEU A 15 -4.39 -14.12 18.89
CA LEU A 15 -3.73 -13.33 17.85
C LEU A 15 -2.34 -12.88 18.29
N PHE A 16 -2.17 -12.48 19.56
CA PHE A 16 -0.85 -12.12 20.07
C PHE A 16 0.14 -13.29 20.01
N ALA A 17 -0.29 -14.51 20.35
CA ALA A 17 0.54 -15.70 20.23
C ALA A 17 0.97 -15.95 18.77
N ALA A 18 0.09 -15.74 17.79
CA ALA A 18 0.42 -15.83 16.37
C ALA A 18 1.46 -14.79 15.94
N ILE A 19 1.32 -13.53 16.41
CA ILE A 19 2.30 -12.47 16.14
C ILE A 19 3.68 -12.84 16.69
N GLN A 20 3.76 -13.34 17.93
CA GLN A 20 5.03 -13.75 18.53
C GLN A 20 5.66 -14.94 17.78
N ALA A 21 4.85 -15.90 17.36
CA ALA A 21 5.32 -17.03 16.57
C ALA A 21 5.88 -16.60 15.21
N GLU A 22 5.24 -15.64 14.52
CA GLU A 22 5.74 -15.10 13.25
C GLU A 22 7.03 -14.28 13.43
N ASN A 23 7.14 -13.48 14.49
CA ASN A 23 8.39 -12.77 14.81
C ASN A 23 9.55 -13.77 14.98
N ALA A 24 9.35 -14.82 15.77
CA ALA A 24 10.36 -15.85 15.97
C ALA A 24 10.68 -16.61 14.65
N ARG A 25 9.66 -16.86 13.80
CA ARG A 25 9.87 -17.47 12.48
C ARG A 25 10.78 -16.61 11.61
N GLN A 26 10.56 -15.29 11.58
CA GLN A 26 11.37 -14.36 10.79
C GLN A 26 12.82 -14.27 11.28
N GLU A 27 13.05 -14.32 12.59
CA GLU A 27 14.40 -14.26 13.18
C GLU A 27 15.19 -15.56 13.02
N HIS A 28 14.51 -16.71 12.96
CA HIS A 28 15.16 -18.02 12.90
C HIS A 28 15.41 -18.55 11.47
N HIS A 29 14.91 -17.87 10.43
CA HIS A 29 15.04 -18.32 9.05
C HIS A 29 15.82 -17.33 8.19
N ILE A 30 16.48 -17.86 7.17
CA ILE A 30 17.05 -17.06 6.09
C ILE A 30 15.93 -16.83 5.08
N GLU A 31 15.47 -15.58 4.97
CA GLU A 31 14.46 -15.21 3.99
C GLU A 31 15.10 -14.97 2.61
N LEU A 32 14.61 -15.69 1.59
CA LEU A 32 15.14 -15.68 0.22
C LEU A 32 14.07 -15.34 -0.82
N ILE A 33 12.85 -15.02 -0.38
CA ILE A 33 11.80 -14.52 -1.26
C ILE A 33 12.19 -13.11 -1.73
N ALA A 34 12.44 -12.96 -3.04
CA ALA A 34 13.00 -11.74 -3.62
C ALA A 34 12.17 -10.45 -3.40
N SER A 35 10.88 -10.58 -3.12
CA SER A 35 9.96 -9.47 -2.87
C SER A 35 9.77 -9.13 -1.39
N GLU A 36 10.31 -9.93 -0.47
CA GLU A 36 10.19 -9.67 0.97
C GLU A 36 11.33 -8.80 1.49
N ASN A 37 11.03 -8.05 2.56
CA ASN A 37 11.99 -7.21 3.25
C ASN A 37 11.47 -6.88 4.66
N TYR A 38 12.35 -6.38 5.52
CA TYR A 38 12.00 -5.98 6.89
C TYR A 38 11.86 -4.46 6.99
N ALA A 39 10.65 -4.01 7.35
CA ALA A 39 10.41 -2.60 7.62
C ALA A 39 11.12 -2.18 8.92
N SER A 40 11.62 -0.94 8.97
CA SER A 40 12.19 -0.42 10.21
C SER A 40 11.12 -0.27 11.32
N PRO A 41 11.50 -0.35 12.61
CA PRO A 41 10.57 -0.12 13.71
C PRO A 41 9.83 1.22 13.63
N ALA A 42 10.48 2.27 13.10
CA ALA A 42 9.85 3.58 12.91
C ALA A 42 8.71 3.55 11.87
N VAL A 43 8.86 2.77 10.78
CA VAL A 43 7.81 2.59 9.77
C VAL A 43 6.62 1.84 10.37
N MET A 44 6.89 0.75 11.09
CA MET A 44 5.83 -0.03 11.77
C MET A 44 5.10 0.80 12.82
N ALA A 45 5.83 1.60 13.62
CA ALA A 45 5.25 2.48 14.62
C ALA A 45 4.30 3.52 14.00
N ALA A 46 4.64 4.08 12.83
CA ALA A 46 3.79 5.05 12.13
C ALA A 46 2.45 4.44 11.67
N GLN A 47 2.45 3.17 11.22
CA GLN A 47 1.24 2.44 10.80
C GLN A 47 0.25 2.24 11.95
N GLY A 48 0.75 2.07 13.18
CA GLY A 48 -0.07 1.89 14.39
C GLY A 48 -0.59 3.18 15.04
N THR A 49 -0.55 4.32 14.36
CA THR A 49 -0.95 5.62 14.93
C THR A 49 -2.42 5.95 14.71
N GLN A 50 -2.90 7.02 15.36
CA GLN A 50 -4.27 7.52 15.18
C GLN A 50 -4.55 8.08 13.78
N LEU A 51 -3.54 8.17 12.90
CA LEU A 51 -3.77 8.49 11.48
C LEU A 51 -4.77 7.54 10.84
N THR A 52 -4.80 6.27 11.26
CA THR A 52 -5.75 5.25 10.78
C THR A 52 -7.23 5.61 11.04
N ASN A 53 -7.50 6.45 12.05
CA ASN A 53 -8.87 6.86 12.38
C ASN A 53 -9.40 7.95 11.44
N LYS A 54 -8.52 8.59 10.64
CA LYS A 54 -8.89 9.78 9.89
C LYS A 54 -9.34 9.43 8.47
N TYR A 55 -10.59 9.76 8.18
CA TYR A 55 -11.13 9.73 6.82
C TYR A 55 -10.78 11.03 6.08
N ALA A 56 -10.05 10.95 4.97
CA ALA A 56 -9.44 12.10 4.29
C ALA A 56 -9.55 12.04 2.75
N GLU A 57 -10.73 11.75 2.23
CA GLU A 57 -10.97 11.71 0.78
C GLU A 57 -10.64 13.04 0.08
N GLY A 58 -10.07 12.93 -1.12
CA GLY A 58 -9.57 14.06 -1.91
C GLY A 58 -8.04 14.14 -1.85
N TYR A 59 -7.50 15.33 -2.09
CA TYR A 59 -6.06 15.62 -2.06
C TYR A 59 -5.76 16.72 -1.04
N PRO A 60 -4.50 16.91 -0.61
CA PRO A 60 -4.12 18.01 0.28
C PRO A 60 -4.67 19.36 -0.19
N GLY A 61 -5.32 20.10 0.71
CA GLY A 61 -5.99 21.37 0.42
C GLY A 61 -7.29 21.28 -0.40
N LYS A 62 -7.69 20.09 -0.85
CA LYS A 62 -8.93 19.83 -1.61
C LYS A 62 -9.59 18.54 -1.10
N ARG A 63 -10.01 18.57 0.16
CA ARG A 63 -10.66 17.44 0.84
C ARG A 63 -12.18 17.54 0.78
N TYR A 64 -12.84 16.39 0.73
CA TYR A 64 -14.30 16.29 0.85
C TYR A 64 -14.79 16.45 2.30
N TYR A 65 -13.90 16.20 3.28
CA TYR A 65 -14.20 16.30 4.71
C TYR A 65 -13.26 17.28 5.43
N GLY A 66 -13.76 17.92 6.49
CA GLY A 66 -12.99 18.81 7.34
C GLY A 66 -12.06 18.10 8.34
N GLY A 67 -11.22 18.86 9.03
CA GLY A 67 -10.31 18.36 10.07
C GLY A 67 -9.11 17.56 9.51
N CYS A 68 -8.63 17.92 8.32
CA CYS A 68 -7.56 17.22 7.61
C CYS A 68 -6.20 17.94 7.72
N GLU A 69 -6.10 19.01 8.52
CA GLU A 69 -4.91 19.87 8.60
C GLU A 69 -3.61 19.11 8.85
N TYR A 70 -3.62 18.04 9.64
CA TYR A 70 -2.43 17.26 9.97
C TYR A 70 -2.17 16.06 9.04
N VAL A 71 -3.22 15.46 8.47
CA VAL A 71 -3.04 14.39 7.47
C VAL A 71 -2.56 14.96 6.13
N ASP A 72 -2.94 16.20 5.81
CA ASP A 72 -2.41 16.92 4.66
C ASP A 72 -0.89 17.12 4.75
N ILE A 73 -0.37 17.40 5.95
CA ILE A 73 1.08 17.49 6.18
C ILE A 73 1.75 16.14 5.90
N ALA A 74 1.19 15.04 6.43
CA ALA A 74 1.75 13.70 6.23
C ALA A 74 1.77 13.30 4.75
N GLU A 75 0.67 13.54 4.03
CA GLU A 75 0.56 13.23 2.61
C GLU A 75 1.48 14.12 1.75
N GLN A 76 1.54 15.42 2.03
CA GLN A 76 2.43 16.33 1.31
C GLN A 76 3.92 15.97 1.52
N LEU A 77 4.31 15.62 2.75
CA LEU A 77 5.66 15.14 3.03
C LEU A 77 5.99 13.87 2.23
N ALA A 78 5.05 12.94 2.09
CA ALA A 78 5.26 11.73 1.29
C ALA A 78 5.41 12.06 -0.20
N ILE A 79 4.54 12.92 -0.75
CA ILE A 79 4.61 13.39 -2.14
C ILE A 79 5.97 14.04 -2.43
N ASP A 80 6.38 15.00 -1.59
CA ASP A 80 7.62 15.76 -1.80
C ASP A 80 8.86 14.85 -1.72
N ARG A 81 8.88 13.92 -0.76
CA ARG A 81 9.99 12.96 -0.60
C ARG A 81 10.08 11.98 -1.76
N VAL A 82 8.95 11.46 -2.25
CA VAL A 82 8.94 10.57 -3.43
C VAL A 82 9.42 11.33 -4.67
N LYS A 83 8.94 12.55 -4.88
CA LYS A 83 9.40 13.42 -5.97
C LYS A 83 10.90 13.68 -5.89
N GLN A 84 11.42 13.99 -4.70
CA GLN A 84 12.86 14.19 -4.49
C GLN A 84 13.66 12.91 -4.75
N LEU A 85 13.18 11.76 -4.28
CA LEU A 85 13.89 10.48 -4.38
C LEU A 85 14.05 10.02 -5.84
N PHE A 86 13.00 10.21 -6.65
CA PHE A 86 12.97 9.72 -8.04
C PHE A 86 13.13 10.83 -9.09
N GLY A 87 13.27 12.10 -8.70
CA GLY A 87 13.32 13.23 -9.61
C GLY A 87 12.03 13.44 -10.41
N ALA A 88 10.87 13.15 -9.81
CA ALA A 88 9.58 13.21 -10.49
C ALA A 88 8.91 14.59 -10.38
N ASP A 89 8.19 15.00 -11.42
CA ASP A 89 7.40 16.24 -11.44
C ASP A 89 6.15 16.15 -10.55
N ALA A 90 5.57 14.95 -10.46
CA ALA A 90 4.36 14.66 -9.69
C ALA A 90 4.43 13.26 -9.08
N ALA A 91 3.72 13.05 -7.98
CA ALA A 91 3.55 11.74 -7.35
C ALA A 91 2.13 11.64 -6.76
N ASN A 92 1.53 10.46 -6.86
CA ASN A 92 0.34 10.09 -6.11
C ASN A 92 0.73 8.97 -5.13
N VAL A 93 0.52 9.21 -3.84
CA VAL A 93 0.91 8.31 -2.73
C VAL A 93 -0.29 7.61 -2.08
N GLN A 94 -1.47 7.69 -2.69
CA GLN A 94 -2.71 7.11 -2.18
C GLN A 94 -2.98 5.64 -2.56
N PRO A 95 -2.41 5.04 -3.64
CA PRO A 95 -2.64 3.62 -3.93
C PRO A 95 -2.28 2.71 -2.75
N HIS A 96 -3.21 1.85 -2.35
CA HIS A 96 -3.03 0.95 -1.20
C HIS A 96 -1.94 -0.11 -1.39
N CYS A 97 -1.65 -0.50 -2.63
CA CYS A 97 -0.63 -1.48 -2.97
C CYS A 97 -0.20 -1.33 -4.43
N GLY A 98 0.81 -2.10 -4.87
CA GLY A 98 1.25 -2.07 -6.27
C GLY A 98 0.16 -2.44 -7.28
N ALA A 99 -0.76 -3.34 -6.91
CA ALA A 99 -1.84 -3.75 -7.81
C ALA A 99 -2.86 -2.63 -8.03
N SER A 100 -3.26 -1.90 -6.97
CA SER A 100 -4.18 -0.77 -7.12
C SER A 100 -3.53 0.44 -7.79
N ALA A 101 -2.20 0.59 -7.69
CA ALA A 101 -1.46 1.60 -8.45
C ALA A 101 -1.54 1.33 -9.96
N ASN A 102 -1.33 0.08 -10.39
CA ASN A 102 -1.46 -0.31 -11.79
C ASN A 102 -2.90 -0.15 -12.29
N GLU A 103 -3.89 -0.55 -11.49
CA GLU A 103 -5.31 -0.34 -11.79
C GLU A 103 -5.64 1.14 -11.98
N ALA A 104 -5.16 2.03 -11.10
CA ALA A 104 -5.39 3.47 -11.22
C ALA A 104 -4.87 4.05 -12.54
N VAL A 105 -3.70 3.58 -13.02
CA VAL A 105 -3.16 3.99 -14.33
C VAL A 105 -4.04 3.48 -15.46
N PHE A 106 -4.46 2.21 -15.43
CA PHE A 106 -5.35 1.68 -16.46
C PHE A 106 -6.68 2.43 -16.52
N LEU A 107 -7.31 2.70 -15.37
CA LEU A 107 -8.58 3.43 -15.33
C LEU A 107 -8.46 4.91 -15.72
N ALA A 108 -7.28 5.51 -15.52
CA ALA A 108 -7.03 6.90 -15.91
C ALA A 108 -6.89 7.07 -17.43
N PHE A 109 -6.33 6.08 -18.13
CA PHE A 109 -5.92 6.23 -19.53
C PHE A 109 -6.62 5.29 -20.51
N LEU A 110 -7.24 4.21 -20.04
CA LEU A 110 -7.83 3.18 -20.89
C LEU A 110 -9.31 3.01 -20.63
N LYS A 111 -9.98 2.44 -21.63
CA LYS A 111 -11.34 1.92 -21.55
C LYS A 111 -11.32 0.40 -21.72
N PRO A 112 -12.29 -0.33 -21.14
CA PRO A 112 -12.43 -1.76 -21.43
C PRO A 112 -12.48 -2.01 -22.95
N GLY A 113 -11.72 -3.01 -23.42
CA GLY A 113 -11.51 -3.33 -24.82
C GLY A 113 -10.29 -2.68 -25.47
N ASP A 114 -9.64 -1.70 -24.82
CA ASP A 114 -8.37 -1.17 -25.30
C ASP A 114 -7.27 -2.25 -25.24
N THR A 115 -6.22 -2.08 -26.03
CA THR A 115 -5.10 -3.04 -26.10
C THR A 115 -3.97 -2.61 -25.18
N ILE A 116 -3.46 -3.54 -24.39
CA ILE A 116 -2.25 -3.39 -23.58
C ILE A 116 -1.25 -4.47 -23.96
N MET A 117 0.02 -4.25 -23.68
CA MET A 117 1.06 -5.28 -23.84
C MET A 117 1.83 -5.38 -22.53
N GLY A 118 1.93 -6.58 -21.99
CA GLY A 118 2.66 -6.89 -20.78
C GLY A 118 3.48 -8.16 -20.93
N MET A 119 4.54 -8.30 -20.13
CA MET A 119 5.32 -9.53 -20.09
C MET A 119 4.45 -10.68 -19.56
N SER A 120 4.51 -11.84 -20.20
CA SER A 120 3.70 -12.99 -19.80
C SER A 120 4.09 -13.49 -18.40
N LEU A 121 3.13 -13.99 -17.62
CA LEU A 121 3.39 -14.49 -16.26
C LEU A 121 4.43 -15.63 -16.24
N ALA A 122 4.40 -16.49 -17.26
CA ALA A 122 5.35 -17.59 -17.42
C ALA A 122 6.79 -17.12 -17.70
N GLU A 123 6.95 -15.89 -18.19
CA GLU A 123 8.25 -15.26 -18.48
C GLU A 123 8.65 -14.24 -17.42
N GLY A 124 8.01 -14.28 -16.24
CA GLY A 124 8.33 -13.41 -15.09
C GLY A 124 7.49 -12.14 -15.01
N GLY A 125 6.40 -12.04 -15.79
CA GLY A 125 5.42 -10.98 -15.68
C GLY A 125 4.72 -10.94 -14.31
N HIS A 126 3.95 -9.89 -14.05
CA HIS A 126 3.14 -9.76 -12.84
C HIS A 126 1.66 -9.96 -13.17
N LEU A 127 0.87 -10.41 -12.18
CA LEU A 127 -0.56 -10.71 -12.35
C LEU A 127 -1.36 -9.54 -12.96
N THR A 128 -0.96 -8.30 -12.66
CA THR A 128 -1.63 -7.08 -13.11
C THR A 128 -1.20 -6.62 -14.50
N HIS A 129 -0.35 -7.36 -15.19
CA HIS A 129 0.14 -7.01 -16.53
C HIS A 129 -0.60 -7.80 -17.63
N GLY A 130 -1.87 -8.13 -17.40
CA GLY A 130 -2.72 -8.81 -18.37
C GLY A 130 -2.99 -10.29 -18.11
N MET A 131 -2.77 -10.79 -16.88
CA MET A 131 -3.16 -12.17 -16.56
C MET A 131 -4.68 -12.34 -16.70
N PRO A 132 -5.19 -13.39 -17.37
CA PRO A 132 -6.62 -13.53 -17.68
C PRO A 132 -7.60 -13.48 -16.49
N LEU A 133 -7.16 -13.79 -15.26
CA LEU A 133 -8.03 -13.72 -14.08
C LEU A 133 -7.96 -12.37 -13.35
N ASN A 134 -6.95 -11.55 -13.64
CA ASN A 134 -6.84 -10.19 -13.11
C ASN A 134 -7.71 -9.22 -13.92
N MET A 135 -8.10 -8.08 -13.33
CA MET A 135 -8.86 -7.03 -14.04
C MET A 135 -8.19 -6.66 -15.37
N SER A 136 -6.86 -6.53 -15.38
CA SER A 136 -6.09 -6.18 -16.58
C SER A 136 -6.30 -7.16 -17.75
N GLY A 137 -6.36 -8.47 -17.49
CA GLY A 137 -6.64 -9.48 -18.53
C GLY A 137 -8.12 -9.75 -18.80
N LYS A 138 -9.02 -9.36 -17.87
CA LYS A 138 -10.47 -9.48 -18.07
C LYS A 138 -11.05 -8.35 -18.91
N TRP A 139 -10.52 -7.13 -18.74
CA TRP A 139 -11.12 -5.93 -19.30
C TRP A 139 -10.43 -5.43 -20.56
N PHE A 140 -9.15 -5.76 -20.76
CA PHE A 140 -8.36 -5.29 -21.90
C PHE A 140 -7.96 -6.44 -22.81
N ASN A 141 -7.65 -6.12 -24.06
CA ASN A 141 -7.00 -7.04 -24.97
C ASN A 141 -5.50 -7.06 -24.65
N VAL A 142 -4.95 -8.23 -24.34
CA VAL A 142 -3.55 -8.45 -23.92
C VAL A 142 -2.81 -9.24 -24.98
#